data_AF-A0A6L7Y7W7-F1
#
_entry.id   AF-A0A6L7Y7W7-F1
#
_cell.length_a   1.000
_cell.length_b   1.000
_cell.length_c   1.000
_cell.angle_alpha   90.00
_cell.angle_beta   90.00
_cell.angle_gamma   90.00
#
_symmetry.space_group_name_H-M   'P 1'
#
loop_
_entity.id
_entity.type
_entity.pdbx_description
1 polymer ?
#
loop_
_entity_poly.entity_id
_entity_poly.type
_entity_poly.pdbx_seq_one_letter_code
_entity_poly.pdbx_strand_id
1 'polypeptide(L)'
;MKHFLIDYDRSSGEVTVQTFERMDDAIRAYTSSELEALGTMREVVLLGSESEDDLRETHARYFLEIAEAFERAVGRDRELSRGFDRALSDYREQLAGQV
;
A
#
# COMPACT_ATOMS: atom_id res chain seq x y z
N MET A 1 -15.90 0.00 -10.06
CA MET A 1 -15.19 -0.60 -8.93
C MET A 1 -14.01 -1.36 -9.50
N LYS A 2 -12.81 -1.11 -9.00
CA LYS A 2 -11.57 -1.75 -9.47
C LYS A 2 -11.11 -2.77 -8.44
N HIS A 3 -10.28 -3.69 -8.90
CA HIS A 3 -9.68 -4.71 -8.05
C HIS A 3 -8.17 -4.52 -8.02
N PHE A 4 -7.60 -4.57 -6.83
CA PHE A 4 -6.19 -4.33 -6.60
C PHE A 4 -5.58 -5.55 -5.95
N LEU A 5 -4.55 -6.11 -6.58
CA LEU A 5 -3.73 -7.16 -6.00
C LEU A 5 -2.49 -6.51 -5.42
N ILE A 6 -2.34 -6.60 -4.10
CA ILE A 6 -1.18 -6.16 -3.36
C ILE A 6 -0.31 -7.39 -3.11
N ASP A 7 0.96 -7.29 -3.49
CA ASP A 7 1.99 -8.27 -3.17
C ASP A 7 3.05 -7.59 -2.33
N TYR A 8 3.15 -7.99 -1.07
CA TYR A 8 4.00 -7.35 -0.07
C TYR A 8 5.04 -8.34 0.46
N ASP A 9 6.32 -8.10 0.18
CA ASP A 9 7.42 -8.86 0.76
C ASP A 9 7.78 -8.30 2.14
N ARG A 10 7.42 -9.03 3.19
CA ARG A 10 7.66 -8.61 4.58
C ARG A 10 9.14 -8.58 4.98
N SER A 11 10.02 -9.20 4.18
CA SER A 11 11.45 -9.27 4.47
C SER A 11 12.21 -8.07 3.89
N SER A 12 11.77 -7.54 2.76
CA SER A 12 12.39 -6.40 2.08
C SER A 12 11.60 -5.09 2.22
N GLY A 13 10.31 -5.18 2.58
CA GLY A 13 9.39 -4.04 2.54
C GLY A 13 8.88 -3.70 1.15
N GLU A 14 9.23 -4.49 0.13
CA GLU A 14 8.83 -4.24 -1.26
C GLU A 14 7.34 -4.52 -1.44
N VAL A 15 6.64 -3.59 -2.07
CA VAL A 15 5.22 -3.73 -2.40
C VAL A 15 4.99 -3.50 -3.89
N THR A 16 4.25 -4.41 -4.51
CA THR A 16 3.77 -4.27 -5.88
C THR A 16 2.25 -4.24 -5.87
N VAL A 17 1.67 -3.32 -6.65
CA VAL A 17 0.23 -3.22 -6.83
C VAL A 17 -0.12 -3.45 -8.29
N GLN A 18 -1.05 -4.38 -8.53
CA GLN A 18 -1.63 -4.61 -9.85
C GLN A 18 -3.11 -4.26 -9.83
N THR A 19 -3.59 -3.58 -10.86
CA THR A 19 -4.99 -3.15 -10.98
C THR A 19 -5.71 -3.94 -12.06
N PHE A 20 -6.93 -4.37 -11.76
CA PHE A 20 -7.79 -5.13 -12.65
C PHE A 20 -9.19 -4.50 -12.73
N GLU A 21 -9.72 -4.42 -13.95
CA GLU A 21 -11.09 -3.94 -14.20
C GLU A 21 -12.14 -5.05 -14.01
N ARG A 22 -11.72 -6.32 -14.04
CA ARG A 22 -12.59 -7.50 -13.91
C ARG A 22 -12.17 -8.37 -12.72
N MET A 23 -13.15 -8.77 -11.92
CA MET A 23 -12.93 -9.64 -10.75
C MET A 23 -12.33 -11.00 -11.13
N ASP A 24 -12.77 -11.60 -12.25
CA ASP A 24 -12.28 -12.92 -12.68
C ASP A 24 -10.76 -12.92 -12.94
N ASP A 25 -10.24 -11.84 -13.52
CA ASP A 25 -8.81 -11.69 -13.82
C ASP A 25 -8.02 -11.46 -12.53
N ALA A 26 -8.59 -10.68 -11.60
CA ALA A 26 -7.98 -10.41 -10.31
C ALA A 26 -7.89 -11.67 -9.43
N ILE A 27 -8.94 -12.51 -9.42
CA ILE A 27 -8.94 -13.80 -8.70
C ILE A 27 -7.89 -14.74 -9.29
N ARG A 28 -7.79 -14.84 -10.61
CA ARG A 28 -6.77 -15.68 -11.28
C ARG A 28 -5.37 -15.25 -10.89
N ALA A 29 -5.08 -13.94 -10.94
CA ALA A 29 -3.80 -13.39 -10.53
C ALA A 29 -3.52 -13.64 -9.05
N TYR A 30 -4.50 -13.41 -8.17
CA TYR A 30 -4.40 -13.69 -6.73
C TYR A 30 -4.03 -15.14 -6.45
N THR A 31 -4.76 -16.10 -7.02
CA THR A 31 -4.50 -17.53 -6.78
C THR A 31 -3.11 -17.94 -7.24
N SER A 32 -2.64 -17.42 -8.38
CA SER A 32 -1.27 -17.67 -8.84
C SER A 32 -0.23 -17.10 -7.87
N SER A 33 -0.37 -15.82 -7.49
CA SER A 33 0.57 -15.15 -6.59
C SER A 33 0.55 -15.74 -5.17
N GLU A 34 -0.62 -16.14 -4.66
CA GLU A 34 -0.78 -16.80 -3.35
C GLU A 34 -0.04 -18.14 -3.32
N LEU A 35 -0.16 -18.95 -4.38
CA LEU A 35 0.56 -20.22 -4.49
C LEU A 35 2.08 -20.03 -4.51
N GLU A 36 2.57 -18.99 -5.21
CA GLU A 36 3.99 -18.64 -5.23
C GLU A 36 4.49 -18.08 -3.89
N ALA A 37 3.60 -17.44 -3.11
CA ALA A 37 3.93 -16.88 -1.81
C ALA A 37 3.96 -17.94 -0.68
N LEU A 38 3.41 -19.14 -0.89
CA LEU A 38 3.38 -20.20 0.13
C LEU A 38 4.78 -20.55 0.63
N GLY A 39 4.97 -20.45 1.96
CA GLY A 39 6.25 -20.75 2.60
C GLY A 39 7.32 -19.65 2.44
N THR A 40 6.94 -18.48 1.88
CA THR A 40 7.79 -17.29 1.78
C THR A 40 7.35 -16.22 2.79
N MET A 41 8.05 -15.08 2.82
CA MET A 41 7.67 -13.90 3.61
C MET A 41 6.73 -12.96 2.86
N ARG A 42 6.20 -13.36 1.69
CA ARG A 42 5.26 -12.54 0.91
C ARG A 42 3.84 -12.67 1.42
N GLU A 43 3.15 -11.54 1.53
CA GLU A 43 1.73 -11.42 1.84
C GLU A 43 1.02 -10.91 0.58
N VAL A 44 0.10 -11.72 0.05
CA VAL A 44 -0.66 -11.41 -1.15
C VAL A 44 -2.10 -11.13 -0.75
N VAL A 45 -2.66 -9.98 -1.16
CA VAL A 45 -4.00 -9.54 -0.75
C VAL A 45 -4.75 -8.98 -1.96
N LEU A 46 -6.00 -9.42 -2.13
CA LEU A 46 -6.91 -8.90 -3.15
C LEU A 46 -7.95 -7.99 -2.51
N LEU A 47 -8.02 -6.74 -2.97
CA LEU A 47 -8.91 -5.71 -2.44
C LEU A 47 -9.77 -5.09 -3.55
N GLY A 48 -11.00 -4.73 -3.21
CA GLY A 48 -11.88 -3.93 -4.07
C GLY A 48 -11.92 -2.49 -3.57
N SER A 49 -11.71 -1.54 -4.47
CA SER A 49 -11.81 -0.11 -4.13
C SER A 49 -12.27 0.71 -5.34
N GLU A 50 -12.74 1.93 -5.10
CA GLU A 50 -13.14 2.87 -6.15
C GLU A 50 -11.93 3.48 -6.87
N SER A 51 -10.77 3.60 -6.19
CA SER A 51 -9.55 4.20 -6.71
C SER A 51 -8.31 3.79 -5.92
N GLU A 52 -7.11 3.93 -6.49
CA GLU A 52 -5.88 3.61 -5.78
C GLU A 52 -5.64 4.55 -4.57
N ASP A 53 -6.05 5.81 -4.65
CA ASP A 53 -5.98 6.75 -3.53
C ASP A 53 -6.82 6.28 -2.32
N ASP A 54 -8.03 5.79 -2.57
CA ASP A 54 -8.92 5.22 -1.55
C ASP A 54 -8.32 3.94 -0.94
N LEU A 55 -7.68 3.11 -1.77
CA LEU A 55 -6.92 1.95 -1.31
C LEU A 55 -5.75 2.35 -0.38
N ARG A 56 -5.01 3.39 -0.74
CA ARG A 56 -3.87 3.89 0.06
C ARG A 56 -4.33 4.49 1.38
N GLU A 57 -5.47 5.17 1.41
CA GLU A 57 -6.04 5.74 2.63
C GLU A 57 -6.54 4.65 3.58
N THR A 58 -7.30 3.69 3.07
CA THR A 58 -7.96 2.65 3.90
C THR A 58 -7.04 1.48 4.25
N HIS A 59 -6.02 1.22 3.43
CA HIS A 59 -5.08 0.09 3.59
C HIS A 59 -3.62 0.56 3.66
N ALA A 60 -3.39 1.74 4.26
CA ALA A 60 -2.10 2.40 4.40
C ALA A 60 -0.98 1.50 4.94
N ARG A 61 -1.29 0.45 5.72
CA ARG A 61 -0.33 -0.54 6.23
C ARG A 61 0.56 -1.13 5.15
N TYR A 62 0.05 -1.37 3.95
CA TYR A 62 0.84 -1.93 2.84
C TYR A 62 1.73 -0.89 2.16
N PHE A 63 1.49 0.39 2.44
CA PHE A 63 2.13 1.54 1.80
C PHE A 63 2.98 2.36 2.77
N LEU A 64 2.98 2.04 4.06
CA LEU A 64 3.67 2.80 5.11
C LEU A 64 5.20 2.75 4.96
N GLU A 65 5.79 1.69 4.39
CA GLU A 65 7.21 1.72 4.00
C GLU A 65 7.46 2.48 2.68
N ILE A 66 6.44 2.64 1.82
CA ILE A 66 6.53 3.62 0.71
C ILE A 66 6.61 5.01 1.29
N ALA A 67 5.89 5.37 2.36
CA ALA A 67 6.03 6.71 2.95
C ALA A 67 7.48 6.96 3.42
N GLU A 68 8.15 5.98 4.04
CA GLU A 68 9.54 6.09 4.48
C GLU A 68 10.57 6.04 3.32
N ALA A 69 10.32 5.22 2.29
CA ALA A 69 11.14 5.17 1.07
C ALA A 69 10.93 6.41 0.17
N PHE A 70 9.71 6.95 0.15
CA PHE A 70 9.33 8.19 -0.50
C PHE A 70 9.89 9.38 0.29
N GLU A 71 9.94 9.36 1.62
CA GLU A 71 10.69 10.33 2.43
C GLU A 71 12.18 10.33 2.08
N ARG A 72 12.79 9.16 1.83
CA ARG A 72 14.18 9.07 1.36
C ARG A 72 14.35 9.55 -0.09
N ALA A 73 13.38 9.30 -0.98
CA ALA A 73 13.41 9.75 -2.38
C ALA A 73 13.10 11.26 -2.52
N VAL A 74 12.13 11.76 -1.76
CA VAL A 74 11.66 13.16 -1.67
C VAL A 74 12.55 13.98 -0.74
N GLY A 75 13.37 13.36 0.11
CA GLY A 75 14.48 14.03 0.80
C GLY A 75 15.50 14.69 -0.15
N ARG A 76 15.43 14.41 -1.46
CA ARG A 76 16.15 15.17 -2.51
C ARG A 76 15.45 16.44 -2.98
N ASP A 77 14.15 16.62 -2.71
CA ASP A 77 13.35 17.75 -3.18
C ASP A 77 12.67 18.45 -1.99
N ARG A 78 13.37 19.47 -1.47
CA ARG A 78 13.16 20.10 -0.15
C ARG A 78 11.81 20.79 0.08
N GLU A 79 10.96 20.90 -0.93
CA GLU A 79 9.74 21.71 -0.88
C GLU A 79 8.48 20.87 -0.57
N LEU A 80 8.44 19.60 -0.99
CA LEU A 80 7.32 18.68 -0.76
C LEU A 80 7.32 18.08 0.66
N SER A 81 8.50 17.92 1.26
CA SER A 81 8.66 17.29 2.59
C SER A 81 7.91 18.04 3.69
N ARG A 82 7.90 19.39 3.67
CA ARG A 82 7.26 20.20 4.74
C ARG A 82 5.73 20.13 4.74
N GLY A 83 5.12 19.92 3.58
CA GLY A 83 3.67 19.74 3.48
C GLY A 83 3.24 18.38 4.00
N PHE A 84 4.06 17.37 3.75
CA PHE A 84 3.81 15.97 4.12
C PHE A 84 4.05 15.70 5.61
N ASP A 85 5.12 16.26 6.19
CA ASP A 85 5.40 16.18 7.64
C ASP A 85 4.21 16.70 8.48
N ARG A 86 3.54 17.77 8.02
CA ARG A 86 2.35 18.31 8.67
C ARG A 86 1.15 17.36 8.55
N ALA A 87 0.90 16.82 7.35
CA ALA A 87 -0.20 15.88 7.11
C ALA A 87 -0.04 14.56 7.91
N LEU A 88 1.19 14.06 8.05
CA LEU A 88 1.49 12.89 8.87
C LEU A 88 1.34 13.15 10.37
N SER A 89 1.72 14.35 10.84
CA SER A 89 1.49 14.74 12.24
C SER A 89 -0.01 14.78 12.56
N ASP A 90 -0.80 15.44 11.69
CA ASP A 90 -2.24 15.55 11.84
C ASP A 90 -2.92 14.16 11.85
N TYR A 91 -2.48 13.26 10.96
CA TYR A 91 -2.99 11.89 10.90
C TYR A 91 -2.63 11.05 12.15
N ARG A 92 -1.40 11.19 12.67
CA ARG A 92 -0.97 10.51 13.91
C ARG A 92 -1.70 11.03 15.14
N GLU A 93 -2.00 12.32 15.19
CA GLU A 93 -2.80 12.93 16.27
C GLU A 93 -4.26 12.44 16.20
N GLN A 94 -4.81 12.27 15.00
CA GLN A 94 -6.18 11.79 14.80
C GLN A 94 -6.35 10.32 15.22
N LEU A 95 -5.32 9.49 15.06
CA LEU A 95 -5.31 8.10 15.55
C LEU A 95 -5.07 7.99 17.07
N ALA A 96 -4.32 8.93 17.66
CA ALA A 96 -4.04 8.95 19.09
C ALA A 96 -5.24 9.44 19.94
N GLY A 97 -6.23 10.09 19.33
CA GLY A 97 -7.43 10.62 19.99
C GLY A 97 -8.61 9.65 20.13
N GLN A 98 -8.47 8.39 19.70
CA GLN A 98 -9.54 7.37 19.73
C GLN A 98 -9.39 6.31 20.83
N VAL A 99 -8.58 6.55 21.87
CA VAL A 99 -8.45 5.68 23.05
C VAL A 99 -9.01 6.35 24.29
#